data_AF-A0A3N1AZX7-F1
#
_entry.id   AF-A0A3N1AZX7-F1
#
_cell.length_a   1.000
_cell.length_b   1.000
_cell.length_c   1.000
_cell.angle_alpha   90.00
_cell.angle_beta   90.00
_cell.angle_gamma   90.00
#
_symmetry.space_group_name_H-M   'P 1'
#
loop_
_entity.id
_entity.type
_entity.pdbx_description
1 polymer ?
#
loop_
_entity_poly.entity_id
_entity_poly.type
_entity_poly.pdbx_seq_one_letter_code
_entity_poly.pdbx_strand_id
1 'polypeptide(L)'
;MFDLFGTLVNAPTPAERTQAASRLSEAIDCPSRAVEGYLRSTWHVRHDGTLPTVSELAEHLLRAVGGRARAHGRVENELRALGRTRLEPDATVVRTLNRLRGNGLRLGVVSDATAEIADTWRVSPLSAAIDVVLFSCTAGHTKPDQRLYSRICGKLGVLAPHTWYVGDGGGDELNGALAAGMTAIAVRRRGSPDGLAFGVAPWSGPAIDGVEQLPARLVGNR
;
A
#
# COMPACT_ATOMS: atom_id res chain seq x y z
N MET A 1 2.18 13.53 0.26
CA MET A 1 1.50 12.24 -0.02
C MET A 1 2.54 11.17 -0.14
N PHE A 2 2.21 9.96 0.30
CA PHE A 2 3.12 8.83 0.31
C PHE A 2 2.48 7.64 -0.37
N ASP A 3 3.31 6.84 -1.04
CA ASP A 3 3.05 5.42 -1.21
C ASP A 3 3.18 4.67 0.14
N LEU A 4 2.69 3.43 0.19
CA LEU A 4 2.76 2.57 1.37
C LEU A 4 3.88 1.53 1.28
N PHE A 5 3.77 0.57 0.36
CA PHE A 5 4.62 -0.62 0.32
C PHE A 5 5.91 -0.37 -0.46
N GLY A 6 7.05 -0.52 0.22
CA GLY A 6 8.34 -0.10 -0.32
C GLY A 6 8.71 1.33 0.07
N THR A 7 7.78 2.08 0.68
CA THR A 7 7.98 3.49 1.06
C THR A 7 7.90 3.67 2.58
N LEU A 8 6.72 3.45 3.17
CA LEU A 8 6.49 3.59 4.62
C LEU A 8 6.61 2.27 5.38
N VAL A 9 6.27 1.15 4.71
CA VAL A 9 6.48 -0.21 5.19
C VAL A 9 7.26 -1.01 4.16
N ASN A 10 7.80 -2.16 4.56
CA ASN A 10 8.56 -3.01 3.65
C ASN A 10 7.65 -3.56 2.54
N ALA A 11 8.16 -3.62 1.31
CA ALA A 11 7.53 -4.43 0.28
C ALA A 11 7.68 -5.92 0.62
N PRO A 12 6.61 -6.74 0.51
CA PRO A 12 6.69 -8.14 0.90
C PRO A 12 7.62 -8.95 -0.01
N THR A 13 8.56 -9.65 0.60
CA THR A 13 9.51 -10.56 -0.05
C THR A 13 8.82 -11.79 -0.64
N PRO A 14 9.47 -12.54 -1.57
CA PRO A 14 8.95 -13.80 -2.06
C PRO A 14 8.66 -14.80 -0.93
N ALA A 15 9.55 -14.90 0.05
CA ALA A 15 9.38 -15.79 1.21
C ALA A 15 8.14 -15.44 2.04
N GLU A 16 7.92 -14.15 2.33
CA GLU A 16 6.73 -13.70 3.06
C GLU A 16 5.44 -13.94 2.26
N ARG A 17 5.48 -13.81 0.93
CA ARG A 17 4.33 -14.13 0.07
C ARG A 17 4.02 -15.62 0.07
N THR A 18 5.03 -16.48 0.00
CA THR A 18 4.87 -17.94 0.13
C THR A 18 4.32 -18.31 1.52
N GLN A 19 4.86 -17.71 2.59
CA GLN A 19 4.35 -17.93 3.94
C GLN A 19 2.89 -17.48 4.10
N ALA A 20 2.53 -16.32 3.54
CA ALA A 20 1.15 -15.84 3.52
C ALA A 20 0.21 -16.82 2.78
N ALA A 21 0.67 -17.36 1.65
CA ALA A 21 -0.08 -18.37 0.91
C ALA A 21 -0.27 -19.66 1.73
N SER A 22 0.77 -20.14 2.41
CA SER A 22 0.70 -21.32 3.28
C SER A 22 -0.29 -21.15 4.44
N ARG A 23 -0.28 -19.99 5.12
CA ARG A 23 -1.25 -19.71 6.20
C ARG A 23 -2.70 -19.73 5.73
N LEU A 24 -2.96 -19.09 4.59
CA LEU A 24 -4.29 -19.14 3.96
C LEU A 24 -4.65 -20.56 3.52
N SER A 25 -3.68 -21.32 3.01
CA SER A 25 -3.84 -22.72 2.63
C SER A 25 -4.32 -23.59 3.79
N GLU A 26 -3.69 -23.42 4.96
CA GLU A 26 -4.04 -24.11 6.21
C GLU A 26 -5.44 -23.72 6.68
N ALA A 27 -5.79 -22.43 6.62
CA ALA A 27 -7.14 -21.97 7.00
C ALA A 27 -8.23 -22.59 6.11
N ILE A 28 -7.94 -22.77 4.82
CA ILE A 28 -8.87 -23.28 3.80
C ILE A 28 -8.95 -24.81 3.78
N ASP A 29 -7.88 -25.50 4.19
CA ASP A 29 -7.66 -26.94 3.97
C ASP A 29 -7.54 -27.27 2.47
N CYS A 30 -6.62 -26.58 1.79
CA CYS A 30 -6.29 -26.80 0.37
C CYS A 30 -4.76 -26.85 0.13
N PRO A 31 -4.28 -27.19 -1.09
CA PRO A 31 -2.86 -27.11 -1.43
C PRO A 31 -2.35 -25.66 -1.56
N SER A 32 -1.14 -25.36 -1.05
CA SER A 32 -0.58 -23.99 -1.08
C SER A 32 -0.44 -23.44 -2.49
N ARG A 33 -0.07 -24.29 -3.45
CA ARG A 33 0.02 -23.95 -4.88
C ARG A 33 -1.28 -23.38 -5.46
N ALA A 34 -2.44 -23.78 -4.92
CA ALA A 34 -3.73 -23.23 -5.37
C ALA A 34 -3.89 -21.78 -4.90
N VAL A 35 -3.50 -21.49 -3.66
CA VAL A 35 -3.50 -20.12 -3.09
C VAL A 35 -2.46 -19.24 -3.78
N GLU A 36 -1.25 -19.75 -4.01
CA GLU A 36 -0.22 -19.02 -4.76
C GLU A 36 -0.67 -18.71 -6.19
N GLY A 37 -1.27 -19.69 -6.86
CA GLY A 37 -1.87 -19.54 -8.18
C GLY A 37 -2.95 -18.45 -8.18
N TYR A 38 -3.85 -18.48 -7.20
CA TYR A 38 -4.86 -17.45 -6.98
C TYR A 38 -4.23 -16.06 -6.81
N LEU A 39 -3.31 -15.88 -5.86
CA LEU A 39 -2.72 -14.58 -5.56
C LEU A 39 -1.99 -13.99 -6.78
N ARG A 40 -1.33 -14.83 -7.57
CA ARG A 40 -0.62 -14.45 -8.80
C ARG A 40 -1.56 -14.03 -9.93
N SER A 41 -2.68 -14.73 -10.14
CA SER A 41 -3.58 -14.47 -11.28
C SER A 41 -4.66 -13.41 -10.99
N THR A 42 -4.86 -13.04 -9.73
CA THR A 42 -5.98 -12.17 -9.31
C THR A 42 -5.53 -10.82 -8.77
N TRP A 43 -4.36 -10.31 -9.20
CA TRP A 43 -3.91 -9.00 -8.72
C TRP A 43 -4.96 -7.92 -8.98
N HIS A 44 -5.42 -7.76 -10.23
CA HIS A 44 -6.37 -6.68 -10.58
C HIS A 44 -7.65 -6.72 -9.73
N VAL A 45 -8.40 -7.83 -9.75
CA VAL A 45 -9.68 -7.96 -9.02
C VAL A 45 -9.56 -7.73 -7.50
N ARG A 46 -8.38 -7.96 -6.92
CA ARG A 46 -8.13 -7.72 -5.49
C ARG A 46 -7.79 -6.26 -5.15
N HIS A 47 -7.39 -5.46 -6.13
CA HIS A 47 -6.92 -4.08 -5.93
C HIS A 47 -7.80 -3.03 -6.62
N ASP A 48 -8.58 -3.38 -7.63
CA ASP A 48 -9.35 -2.45 -8.47
C ASP A 48 -10.71 -2.04 -7.91
N GLY A 49 -11.05 -2.50 -6.71
CA GLY A 49 -12.32 -2.24 -6.05
C GLY A 49 -13.43 -3.25 -6.33
N THR A 50 -13.15 -4.34 -7.04
CA THR A 50 -14.10 -5.44 -7.21
C THR A 50 -14.33 -6.20 -5.89
N LEU A 51 -13.31 -6.29 -5.04
CA LEU A 51 -13.37 -6.98 -3.74
C LEU A 51 -13.02 -6.00 -2.60
N PRO A 52 -13.90 -5.03 -2.27
CA PRO A 52 -13.58 -3.94 -1.35
C PRO A 52 -13.54 -4.37 0.12
N THR A 53 -14.17 -5.49 0.49
CA THR A 53 -14.18 -5.98 1.87
C THR A 53 -13.39 -7.28 2.05
N VAL A 54 -12.91 -7.51 3.27
CA VAL A 54 -12.23 -8.78 3.63
C VAL A 54 -13.14 -9.97 3.42
N SER A 55 -14.45 -9.78 3.62
CA SER A 55 -15.46 -10.83 3.44
C SER A 55 -15.59 -11.26 1.98
N GLU A 56 -15.69 -10.31 1.06
CA GLU A 56 -15.74 -10.57 -0.38
C GLU A 56 -14.43 -11.17 -0.88
N LEU A 57 -13.29 -10.68 -0.39
CA LEU A 57 -11.98 -11.23 -0.71
C LEU A 57 -11.85 -12.70 -0.24
N ALA A 58 -12.25 -12.99 1.00
CA ALA A 58 -12.23 -14.35 1.55
C ALA A 58 -13.15 -15.29 0.77
N GLU A 59 -14.36 -14.84 0.45
CA GLU A 59 -15.33 -15.61 -0.34
C GLU A 59 -14.81 -15.88 -1.76
N HIS A 60 -14.22 -14.88 -2.41
CA HIS A 60 -13.63 -15.03 -3.73
C HIS A 60 -12.44 -16.00 -3.73
N LEU A 61 -11.56 -15.92 -2.74
CA LEU A 61 -10.46 -16.86 -2.57
C LEU A 61 -10.99 -18.29 -2.39
N LEU A 62 -11.96 -18.49 -1.49
CA LEU A 62 -12.55 -19.81 -1.25
C LEU A 62 -13.15 -20.41 -2.52
N ARG A 63 -13.94 -19.64 -3.27
CA ARG A 63 -14.52 -20.09 -4.55
C ARG A 63 -13.41 -20.47 -5.55
N ALA A 64 -12.38 -19.65 -5.67
CA ALA A 64 -11.31 -19.86 -6.64
C ALA A 64 -10.48 -21.14 -6.38
N VAL A 65 -10.32 -21.55 -5.12
CA VAL A 65 -9.52 -22.73 -4.76
C VAL A 65 -10.36 -23.96 -4.39
N GLY A 66 -11.68 -23.90 -4.54
CA GLY A 66 -12.59 -24.99 -4.16
C GLY A 66 -12.72 -25.19 -2.64
N GLY A 67 -12.50 -24.14 -1.86
CA GLY A 67 -12.63 -24.13 -0.41
C GLY A 67 -14.09 -24.23 0.06
N ARG A 68 -14.29 -24.76 1.27
CA ARG A 68 -15.63 -24.92 1.86
C ARG A 68 -16.09 -23.64 2.56
N ALA A 69 -17.37 -23.32 2.50
CA ALA A 69 -17.96 -22.12 3.14
C ALA A 69 -17.63 -22.01 4.64
N ARG A 70 -17.54 -23.13 5.36
CA ARG A 70 -17.16 -23.18 6.79
C ARG A 70 -15.75 -22.63 7.11
N ALA A 71 -14.89 -22.46 6.11
CA ALA A 71 -13.55 -21.90 6.28
C ALA A 71 -13.52 -20.36 6.23
N HIS A 72 -14.61 -19.72 5.82
CA HIS A 72 -14.68 -18.27 5.55
C HIS A 72 -14.19 -17.42 6.72
N GLY A 73 -14.72 -17.63 7.94
CA GLY A 73 -14.26 -16.90 9.13
C GLY A 73 -12.78 -17.09 9.48
N ARG A 74 -12.20 -18.27 9.20
CA ARG A 74 -10.75 -18.50 9.42
C ARG A 74 -9.91 -17.76 8.38
N VAL A 75 -10.33 -17.78 7.12
CA VAL A 75 -9.66 -17.03 6.04
C VAL A 75 -9.69 -15.54 6.32
N GLU A 76 -10.84 -15.03 6.75
CA GLU A 76 -11.02 -13.64 7.19
C GLU A 76 -10.05 -13.25 8.32
N ASN A 77 -9.86 -14.12 9.31
CA ASN A 77 -8.92 -13.88 10.41
C ASN A 77 -7.46 -13.91 9.94
N GLU A 78 -7.09 -14.86 9.09
CA GLU A 78 -5.74 -14.95 8.53
C GLU A 78 -5.41 -13.75 7.64
N LEU A 79 -6.35 -13.30 6.79
CA LEU A 79 -6.19 -12.10 5.98
C LEU A 79 -5.91 -10.88 6.86
N ARG A 80 -6.69 -10.67 7.93
CA ARG A 80 -6.43 -9.56 8.87
C ARG A 80 -5.13 -9.71 9.63
N ALA A 81 -4.76 -10.92 10.02
CA ALA A 81 -3.47 -11.14 10.69
C ALA A 81 -2.31 -10.78 9.74
N LEU A 82 -2.38 -11.18 8.48
CA LEU A 82 -1.42 -10.78 7.44
C LEU A 82 -1.42 -9.27 7.22
N GLY A 83 -2.59 -8.63 7.19
CA GLY A 83 -2.71 -7.18 7.05
C GLY A 83 -2.03 -6.41 8.17
N ARG A 84 -2.19 -6.86 9.43
CA ARG A 84 -1.52 -6.26 10.59
C ARG A 84 0.00 -6.35 10.48
N THR A 85 0.54 -7.54 10.21
CA THR A 85 1.99 -7.75 10.07
C THR A 85 2.59 -6.91 8.94
N ARG A 86 1.86 -6.76 7.83
CA ARG A 86 2.30 -5.94 6.68
C ARG A 86 2.29 -4.43 6.96
N LEU A 87 1.60 -3.98 8.00
CA LEU A 87 1.44 -2.57 8.36
C LEU A 87 2.31 -2.16 9.55
N GLU A 88 3.39 -2.90 9.81
CA GLU A 88 4.39 -2.60 10.84
C GLU A 88 5.53 -1.74 10.24
N PRO A 89 5.56 -0.41 10.48
CA PRO A 89 6.64 0.45 10.02
C PRO A 89 7.85 0.40 10.96
N ASP A 90 9.02 0.83 10.46
CA ASP A 90 10.14 1.18 11.33
C ASP A 90 9.76 2.37 12.23
N ALA A 91 10.22 2.36 13.49
CA ALA A 91 10.08 3.48 14.41
C ALA A 91 10.65 4.80 13.83
N THR A 92 11.69 4.74 12.99
CA THR A 92 12.23 5.91 12.29
C THR A 92 11.23 6.53 11.33
N VAL A 93 10.43 5.73 10.64
CA VAL A 93 9.36 6.20 9.74
C VAL A 93 8.30 6.93 10.54
N VAL A 94 7.81 6.33 11.62
CA VAL A 94 6.79 6.96 12.48
C VAL A 94 7.29 8.29 13.06
N ARG A 95 8.53 8.34 13.57
CA ARG A 95 9.14 9.59 14.04
C ARG A 95 9.23 10.64 12.95
N THR A 96 9.57 10.25 11.73
CA THR A 96 9.66 11.14 10.58
C THR A 96 8.29 11.72 10.22
N LEU A 97 7.25 10.90 10.12
CA LEU A 97 5.89 11.35 9.84
C LEU A 97 5.39 12.33 10.91
N ASN A 98 5.64 12.03 12.19
CA ASN A 98 5.28 12.93 13.29
C ASN A 98 6.04 14.26 13.21
N ARG A 99 7.32 14.26 12.83
CA ARG A 99 8.09 15.49 12.62
C ARG A 99 7.54 16.32 11.46
N LEU A 100 7.17 15.68 10.35
CA LEU A 100 6.56 16.36 9.21
C LEU A 100 5.23 17.01 9.60
N ARG A 101 4.39 16.33 10.38
CA ARG A 101 3.15 16.90 10.93
C ARG A 101 3.41 18.04 11.90
N GLY A 102 4.40 17.89 12.79
CA GLY A 102 4.82 18.95 13.72
C GLY A 102 5.27 20.22 13.01
N ASN A 103 5.72 20.11 11.75
CA ASN A 103 6.06 21.24 10.88
C ASN A 103 4.86 21.80 10.10
N GLY A 104 3.63 21.38 10.40
CA GLY A 104 2.39 21.88 9.79
C GLY A 104 2.01 21.23 8.46
N LEU A 105 2.66 20.13 8.06
CA LEU A 105 2.28 19.42 6.83
C LEU A 105 1.09 18.50 7.04
N ARG A 106 0.17 18.50 6.07
CA ARG A 106 -0.89 17.49 5.95
C ARG A 106 -0.34 16.26 5.24
N LEU A 107 -0.51 15.09 5.83
CA LEU A 107 0.02 13.84 5.32
C LEU A 107 -1.11 12.94 4.83
N GLY A 108 -0.91 12.33 3.66
CA GLY A 108 -1.81 11.30 3.17
C GLY A 108 -1.10 10.16 2.49
N VAL A 109 -1.77 9.02 2.44
CA VAL A 109 -1.29 7.78 1.79
C VAL A 109 -2.20 7.40 0.63
N VAL A 110 -1.61 7.10 -0.53
CA VAL A 110 -2.28 6.49 -1.68
C VAL A 110 -1.60 5.15 -1.95
N SER A 111 -2.35 4.04 -1.92
CA SER A 111 -1.75 2.73 -2.11
C SER A 111 -2.66 1.81 -2.92
N ASP A 112 -2.05 1.10 -3.86
CA ASP A 112 -2.65 -0.08 -4.46
C ASP A 112 -2.60 -1.18 -3.41
N ALA A 113 -3.74 -1.42 -2.77
CA ALA A 113 -3.85 -2.29 -1.61
C ALA A 113 -5.13 -3.12 -1.67
N THR A 114 -5.09 -4.26 -1.00
CA THR A 114 -6.22 -5.19 -0.87
C THR A 114 -7.08 -4.87 0.35
N ALA A 115 -8.25 -5.49 0.41
CA ALA A 115 -9.24 -5.21 1.45
C ALA A 115 -8.73 -5.44 2.88
N GLU A 116 -7.87 -6.44 3.11
CA GLU A 116 -7.31 -6.69 4.44
C GLU A 116 -6.38 -5.59 4.92
N ILE A 117 -5.67 -4.91 4.01
CA ILE A 117 -4.84 -3.75 4.35
C ILE A 117 -5.73 -2.58 4.76
N ALA A 118 -6.82 -2.34 4.02
CA ALA A 118 -7.77 -1.28 4.35
C ALA A 118 -8.46 -1.51 5.70
N ASP A 119 -8.88 -2.75 5.96
CA ASP A 119 -9.56 -3.15 7.20
C ASP A 119 -8.65 -3.02 8.43
N THR A 120 -7.37 -3.38 8.30
CA THR A 120 -6.43 -3.33 9.42
C THR A 120 -5.71 -1.99 9.58
N TRP A 121 -5.96 -1.01 8.71
CA TRP A 121 -5.28 0.29 8.76
C TRP A 121 -5.41 0.98 10.10
N ARG A 122 -6.61 1.02 10.68
CA ARG A 122 -6.89 1.75 11.93
C ARG A 122 -6.09 1.26 13.15
N VAL A 123 -5.59 0.03 13.11
CA VAL A 123 -4.75 -0.52 14.19
C VAL A 123 -3.25 -0.45 13.87
N SER A 124 -2.86 0.05 12.70
CA SER A 124 -1.47 0.28 12.35
C SER A 124 -0.89 1.48 13.13
N PRO A 125 0.39 1.44 13.54
CA PRO A 125 1.10 2.60 14.07
C PRO A 125 1.09 3.82 13.11
N LEU A 126 0.94 3.60 11.80
CA LEU A 126 0.89 4.67 10.81
C LEU A 126 -0.41 5.49 10.88
N SER A 127 -1.52 4.88 11.31
CA SER A 127 -2.84 5.51 11.28
C SER A 127 -2.91 6.79 12.11
N ALA A 128 -2.20 6.85 13.23
CA ALA A 128 -2.14 8.03 14.09
C ALA A 128 -1.34 9.19 13.47
N ALA A 129 -0.45 8.89 12.50
CA ALA A 129 0.46 9.84 11.87
C ALA A 129 0.04 10.26 10.45
N ILE A 130 -1.10 9.79 9.94
CA ILE A 130 -1.59 10.07 8.59
C ILE A 130 -2.99 10.67 8.67
N ASP A 131 -3.21 11.82 8.03
CA ASP A 131 -4.48 12.55 8.11
C ASP A 131 -5.54 11.94 7.17
N VAL A 132 -5.13 11.46 5.99
CA VAL A 132 -6.03 10.83 5.00
C VAL A 132 -5.37 9.63 4.36
N VAL A 133 -6.11 8.53 4.22
CA VAL A 133 -5.68 7.37 3.42
C VAL A 133 -6.67 7.10 2.28
N LEU A 134 -6.14 6.64 1.15
CA LEU A 134 -6.89 6.18 0.01
C LEU A 134 -6.30 4.85 -0.49
N PHE A 135 -7.05 3.76 -0.32
CA PHE A 135 -6.69 2.44 -0.80
C PHE A 135 -7.47 2.10 -2.07
N SER A 136 -6.77 1.56 -3.07
CA SER A 136 -7.35 1.22 -4.38
C SER A 136 -8.56 0.29 -4.28
N CYS A 137 -8.52 -0.71 -3.39
CA CYS A 137 -9.64 -1.64 -3.15
C CYS A 137 -10.94 -0.96 -2.71
N THR A 138 -10.87 0.25 -2.15
CA THR A 138 -12.06 1.04 -1.78
C THR A 138 -12.32 2.19 -2.74
N ALA A 139 -11.30 2.61 -3.50
CA ALA A 139 -11.39 3.72 -4.43
C ALA A 139 -11.87 3.30 -5.82
N GLY A 140 -11.75 2.03 -6.20
CA GLY A 140 -12.18 1.56 -7.53
C GLY A 140 -11.18 1.82 -8.65
N HIS A 141 -9.97 2.29 -8.33
CA HIS A 141 -8.92 2.63 -9.29
C HIS A 141 -7.55 2.29 -8.68
N THR A 142 -6.61 1.88 -9.52
CA THR A 142 -5.20 1.66 -9.15
C THR A 142 -4.32 2.77 -9.72
N LYS A 143 -3.14 2.98 -9.13
CA LYS A 143 -2.12 3.87 -9.69
C LYS A 143 -1.72 3.37 -11.09
N PRO A 144 -1.45 4.27 -12.06
CA PRO A 144 -1.32 5.73 -11.95
C PRO A 144 -2.62 6.52 -12.27
N ASP A 145 -3.83 5.97 -12.06
CA ASP A 145 -5.08 6.68 -12.38
C ASP A 145 -5.16 8.05 -11.67
N GLN A 146 -5.30 9.13 -12.45
CA GLN A 146 -5.37 10.52 -12.00
C GLN A 146 -6.50 10.78 -10.98
N ARG A 147 -7.55 9.96 -10.99
CA ARG A 147 -8.66 10.04 -10.03
C ARG A 147 -8.20 9.77 -8.60
N LEU A 148 -7.17 8.95 -8.39
CA LEU A 148 -6.64 8.71 -7.04
C LEU A 148 -6.02 9.98 -6.45
N TYR A 149 -5.15 10.64 -7.21
CA TYR A 149 -4.44 11.86 -6.79
C TYR A 149 -5.39 13.02 -6.52
N SER A 150 -6.34 13.28 -7.44
CA SER A 150 -7.34 14.34 -7.26
C SER A 150 -8.25 14.07 -6.05
N ARG A 151 -8.69 12.83 -5.83
CA ARG A 151 -9.50 12.46 -4.66
C ARG A 151 -8.77 12.66 -3.35
N ILE A 152 -7.50 12.23 -3.24
CA ILE A 152 -6.77 12.42 -1.98
C ILE A 152 -6.41 13.89 -1.76
N CYS A 153 -6.12 14.67 -2.80
CA CYS A 153 -5.97 16.14 -2.71
C CYS A 153 -7.23 16.79 -2.13
N GLY A 154 -8.41 16.42 -2.67
CA GLY A 154 -9.69 16.93 -2.19
C GLY A 154 -9.95 16.60 -0.73
N LYS A 155 -9.70 15.35 -0.32
CA LYS A 155 -9.85 14.93 1.09
C LYS A 155 -8.86 15.63 2.04
N LEU A 156 -7.63 15.86 1.58
CA LEU A 156 -6.62 16.60 2.35
C LEU A 156 -6.83 18.11 2.32
N GLY A 157 -7.69 18.64 1.43
CA GLY A 157 -7.86 20.08 1.22
C GLY A 157 -6.58 20.77 0.75
N VAL A 158 -5.83 20.14 -0.16
CA VAL A 158 -4.58 20.68 -0.75
C VAL A 158 -4.65 20.71 -2.27
N LEU A 159 -3.86 21.61 -2.88
CA LEU A 159 -3.71 21.69 -4.33
C LEU A 159 -2.54 20.81 -4.78
N ALA A 160 -2.70 20.10 -5.91
CA ALA A 160 -1.65 19.23 -6.44
C ALA A 160 -0.30 19.96 -6.68
N PRO A 161 -0.25 21.19 -7.24
CA PRO A 161 0.99 21.94 -7.38
C PRO A 161 1.72 22.26 -6.07
N HIS A 162 1.02 22.23 -4.93
CA HIS A 162 1.59 22.44 -3.60
C HIS A 162 1.79 21.13 -2.83
N THR A 163 1.75 20.00 -3.53
CA THR A 163 1.81 18.66 -2.93
C THR A 163 3.03 17.92 -3.43
N TRP A 164 3.75 17.30 -2.49
CA TRP A 164 4.79 16.31 -2.82
C TRP A 164 4.18 14.91 -2.80
N TYR A 165 4.52 14.10 -3.80
CA TYR A 165 4.31 12.67 -3.80
C TYR A 165 5.65 11.98 -3.59
N VAL A 166 5.69 11.04 -2.65
CA VAL A 166 6.90 10.32 -2.27
C VAL A 166 6.62 8.83 -2.35
N GLY A 167 7.38 8.11 -3.17
CA GLY A 167 7.12 6.69 -3.39
C GLY A 167 8.30 5.94 -4.02
N ASP A 168 8.21 4.62 -4.04
CA ASP A 168 9.28 3.73 -4.49
C ASP A 168 9.28 3.49 -6.02
N GLY A 169 8.26 4.02 -6.72
CA GLY A 169 8.10 3.92 -8.16
C GLY A 169 7.20 2.77 -8.61
N GLY A 170 6.62 1.98 -7.70
CA GLY A 170 5.65 0.95 -8.03
C GLY A 170 4.33 1.51 -8.58
N GLY A 171 3.76 0.83 -9.58
CA GLY A 171 2.48 1.20 -10.19
C GLY A 171 2.53 2.48 -11.03
N ASP A 172 3.71 2.81 -11.58
CA ASP A 172 3.99 4.04 -12.32
C ASP A 172 3.60 5.33 -11.55
N GLU A 173 3.63 5.25 -10.23
CA GLU A 173 3.02 6.24 -9.36
C GLU A 173 3.70 7.62 -9.39
N LEU A 174 4.99 7.67 -9.70
CA LEU A 174 5.75 8.91 -9.77
C LEU A 174 5.36 9.70 -11.03
N ASN A 175 5.21 9.03 -12.17
CA ASN A 175 4.72 9.66 -13.39
C ASN A 175 3.24 10.02 -13.26
N GLY A 176 2.43 9.18 -12.62
CA GLY A 176 1.04 9.51 -12.27
C GLY A 176 0.93 10.78 -11.43
N ALA A 177 1.80 10.93 -10.42
CA ALA A 177 1.84 12.13 -9.58
C ALA A 177 2.27 13.38 -10.37
N LEU A 178 3.30 13.27 -11.23
CA LEU A 178 3.70 14.38 -12.11
C LEU A 178 2.57 14.78 -13.05
N ALA A 179 1.87 13.82 -13.66
CA ALA A 179 0.75 14.06 -14.55
C ALA A 179 -0.44 14.72 -13.82
N ALA A 180 -0.58 14.48 -12.52
CA ALA A 180 -1.55 15.15 -11.66
C ALA A 180 -1.10 16.58 -11.21
N GLY A 181 0.09 17.02 -11.61
CA GLY A 181 0.65 18.34 -11.26
C GLY A 181 1.33 18.39 -9.89
N MET A 182 1.68 17.25 -9.30
CA MET A 182 2.45 17.18 -8.04
C MET A 182 3.95 17.22 -8.29
N THR A 183 4.72 17.55 -7.26
CA THR A 183 6.17 17.26 -7.24
C THR A 183 6.38 15.81 -6.80
N ALA A 184 6.97 14.98 -7.65
CA ALA A 184 7.28 13.59 -7.29
C ALA A 184 8.75 13.43 -6.86
N ILE A 185 8.97 12.61 -5.83
CA ILE A 185 10.30 12.27 -5.28
C ILE A 185 10.35 10.75 -5.13
N ALA A 186 11.33 10.12 -5.78
CA ALA A 186 11.59 8.69 -5.60
C ALA A 186 12.23 8.42 -4.25
N VAL A 187 11.84 7.32 -3.62
CA VAL A 187 12.50 6.76 -2.43
C VAL A 187 13.10 5.42 -2.81
N ARG A 188 14.31 5.14 -2.33
CA ARG A 188 14.87 3.79 -2.44
C ARG A 188 13.96 2.81 -1.71
N ARG A 189 13.46 1.81 -2.43
CA ARG A 189 12.54 0.79 -1.91
C ARG A 189 13.04 0.23 -0.58
N ARG A 190 12.18 0.29 0.43
CA ARG A 190 12.41 -0.31 1.74
C ARG A 190 12.07 -1.79 1.73
N GLY A 191 12.89 -2.58 2.41
CA GLY A 191 12.79 -4.03 2.50
C GLY A 191 13.92 -4.69 1.72
N SER A 192 13.72 -5.96 1.38
CA SER A 192 14.70 -6.72 0.62
C SER A 192 14.73 -6.29 -0.86
N PRO A 193 15.87 -6.39 -1.56
CA PRO A 193 15.96 -6.09 -3.01
C PRO A 193 15.04 -6.93 -3.89
N ASP A 194 14.64 -8.12 -3.42
CA ASP A 194 13.66 -9.02 -4.07
C ASP A 194 12.20 -8.74 -3.65
N GLY A 195 11.98 -7.68 -2.88
CA GLY A 195 10.68 -7.17 -2.49
C GLY A 195 9.80 -6.88 -3.71
N LEU A 196 8.49 -7.08 -3.54
CA LEU A 196 7.54 -6.97 -4.63
C LEU A 196 7.53 -5.55 -5.24
N ALA A 197 7.65 -5.48 -6.57
CA ALA A 197 7.51 -4.25 -7.32
C ALA A 197 6.70 -4.53 -8.59
N PHE A 198 5.59 -3.80 -8.77
CA PHE A 198 4.76 -3.87 -9.97
C PHE A 198 4.89 -2.60 -10.77
N GLY A 199 4.85 -2.68 -12.10
CA GLY A 199 4.75 -1.48 -12.96
C GLY A 199 5.82 -0.42 -12.72
N VAL A 200 7.06 -0.83 -12.42
CA VAL A 200 8.16 0.11 -12.17
C VAL A 200 8.52 0.80 -13.49
N ALA A 201 8.33 2.11 -13.53
CA ALA A 201 8.73 2.94 -14.67
C ALA A 201 10.11 3.58 -14.43
N PRO A 202 10.86 3.91 -15.49
CA PRO A 202 12.08 4.69 -15.37
C PRO A 202 11.81 6.03 -14.67
N TRP A 203 12.71 6.42 -13.77
CA TRP A 203 12.64 7.69 -13.04
C TRP A 203 13.94 8.48 -13.19
N SER A 204 13.82 9.76 -13.53
CA SER A 204 14.95 10.68 -13.71
C SER A 204 14.88 11.92 -12.83
N GLY A 205 13.85 12.05 -12.00
CA GLY A 205 13.66 13.17 -11.09
C GLY A 205 14.39 13.01 -9.74
N PRO A 206 14.07 13.87 -8.75
CA PRO A 206 14.69 13.80 -7.43
C PRO A 206 14.51 12.45 -6.76
N ALA A 207 15.53 12.00 -6.03
CA ALA A 207 15.51 10.75 -5.26
C ALA A 207 16.15 10.94 -3.88
N ILE A 208 15.70 10.13 -2.92
CA ILE A 208 16.22 10.03 -1.55
C ILE A 208 16.34 8.57 -1.12
N ASP A 209 17.22 8.27 -0.17
CA ASP A 209 17.43 6.89 0.29
C ASP A 209 16.36 6.36 1.23
N GLY A 210 15.55 7.26 1.79
CA GLY A 210 14.53 6.94 2.76
C GLY A 210 13.71 8.16 3.10
N VAL A 211 12.46 7.94 3.51
CA VAL A 211 11.52 9.01 3.91
C VAL A 211 12.08 9.87 5.05
N GLU A 212 12.98 9.31 5.87
CA GLU A 212 13.70 9.98 6.96
C GLU A 212 14.49 11.22 6.51
N GLN A 213 14.85 11.31 5.24
CA GLN A 213 15.59 12.45 4.68
C GLN A 213 14.68 13.65 4.33
N LEU A 214 13.36 13.46 4.30
CA LEU A 214 12.41 14.52 3.91
C LEU A 214 12.43 15.77 4.80
N PRO A 215 12.50 15.68 6.15
CA PRO A 215 12.52 16.87 6.98
C PRO A 215 13.68 17.81 6.66
N ALA A 216 14.86 17.28 6.33
CA ALA A 216 16.01 18.10 5.94
C ALA A 216 15.81 18.78 4.58
N ARG A 217 15.20 18.09 3.62
CA ARG A 217 14.88 18.63 2.28
C ARG A 217 13.87 19.79 2.34
N LEU A 218 12.93 19.76 3.29
CA LEU A 218 11.92 20.81 3.46
C LEU A 218 12.48 22.10 4.07
N VAL A 219 13.57 22.03 4.84
CA VAL A 219 14.22 23.21 5.44
C VAL A 219 15.10 23.94 4.43
N GLY A 220 15.66 23.24 3.44
CA GLY A 220 16.53 23.85 2.41
C GLY A 220 15.81 24.55 1.25
N ASN A 221 14.47 24.48 1.18
CA ASN A 221 13.63 25.08 0.12
C ASN A 221 12.74 26.23 0.64
N ARG A 222 13.05 26.80 1.82
CA ARG A 222 12.48 28.07 2.31
C ARG A 222 13.54 29.16 2.23
#